data_AF-A0A956SVW5-F1
#
_entry.id   AF-A0A956SVW5-F1
#
_cell.length_a   1.000
_cell.length_b   1.000
_cell.length_c   1.000
_cell.angle_alpha   90.00
_cell.angle_beta   90.00
_cell.angle_gamma   90.00
#
_symmetry.space_group_name_H-M   'P 1'
#
loop_
_entity.id
_entity.type
_entity.pdbx_description
1 polymer ?
#
loop_
_entity_poly.entity_id
_entity_poly.type
_entity_poly.pdbx_seq_one_letter_code
_entity_poly.pdbx_strand_id
1 'polypeptide(L)'
;MRPFPTTVTRAIIQASEWLKSQEYWVVRGQVADLGDRLQSATSLAYQIGVGTRVGQMPPKMRRDLLFILAYLPGDIRIGYLISMSEKDPDALEALLKAPYDPKAEPALHNIVSTIGGLARHGILSDIFTKERMDRVERVVRDAGRISAQITRGEK
;
A
#
# COMPACT_ATOMS: atom_id res chain seq x y z
N MET A 1 12.02 16.09 6.70
CA MET A 1 11.64 14.97 5.80
C MET A 1 12.47 15.10 4.53
N ARG A 2 13.11 14.03 4.04
CA ARG A 2 13.72 14.06 2.69
C ARG A 2 12.59 13.92 1.67
N PRO A 3 12.61 14.67 0.55
CA PRO A 3 11.58 14.52 -0.47
C PRO A 3 11.66 13.12 -1.09
N PHE A 4 10.49 12.54 -1.38
CA PHE A 4 10.42 11.28 -2.14
C PHE A 4 11.04 11.46 -3.53
N PRO A 5 11.61 10.38 -4.13
CA PRO A 5 11.96 10.37 -5.53
C PRO A 5 10.76 10.77 -6.41
N THR A 6 11.00 11.50 -7.49
CA THR A 6 9.93 12.03 -8.37
C THR A 6 9.00 10.95 -8.92
N THR A 7 9.52 9.74 -9.15
CA THR A 7 8.73 8.58 -9.59
C THR A 7 7.70 8.17 -8.53
N VAL A 8 8.10 8.10 -7.27
CA VAL A 8 7.24 7.79 -6.12
C VAL A 8 6.20 8.89 -5.92
N THR A 9 6.60 10.16 -6.01
CA THR A 9 5.64 11.28 -5.93
C THR A 9 4.58 11.20 -7.03
N ARG A 10 4.97 10.91 -8.28
CA ARG A 10 4.04 10.75 -9.39
C ARG A 10 3.09 9.56 -9.16
N ALA A 11 3.60 8.45 -8.66
CA ALA A 11 2.80 7.27 -8.34
C ALA A 11 1.74 7.56 -7.29
N ILE A 12 2.11 8.29 -6.23
CA ILE A 12 1.16 8.72 -5.18
C ILE A 12 0.05 9.57 -5.77
N ILE A 13 0.37 10.55 -6.61
CA ILE A 13 -0.61 11.42 -7.27
C ILE A 13 -1.54 10.59 -8.18
N GLN A 14 -0.98 9.74 -9.04
CA GLN A 14 -1.76 8.93 -9.96
C GLN A 14 -2.67 7.93 -9.23
N ALA A 15 -2.16 7.28 -8.18
CA ALA A 15 -2.95 6.39 -7.35
C ALA A 15 -4.09 7.14 -6.65
N SER A 16 -3.82 8.33 -6.12
CA SER A 16 -4.84 9.16 -5.48
C SER A 16 -5.95 9.57 -6.45
N GLU A 17 -5.59 10.09 -7.62
CA GLU A 17 -6.58 10.49 -8.64
C GLU A 17 -7.37 9.30 -9.17
N TRP A 18 -6.70 8.15 -9.37
CA TRP A 18 -7.39 6.92 -9.72
C TRP A 18 -8.37 6.49 -8.62
N LEU A 19 -7.95 6.44 -7.35
CA LEU A 19 -8.83 6.10 -6.23
C LEU A 19 -10.01 7.07 -6.11
N LYS A 20 -9.82 8.37 -6.28
CA LYS A 20 -10.90 9.37 -6.29
C LYS A 20 -11.96 9.08 -7.37
N SER A 21 -11.53 8.55 -8.53
CA SER A 21 -12.44 8.18 -9.61
C SER A 21 -13.24 6.89 -9.33
N GLN A 22 -12.72 6.01 -8.47
CA GLN A 22 -13.32 4.71 -8.18
C GLN A 22 -14.15 4.73 -6.88
N GLU A 23 -13.69 5.46 -5.86
CA GLU A 23 -14.23 5.45 -4.50
C GLU A 23 -15.27 6.57 -4.28
N TYR A 24 -16.42 6.49 -4.97
CA TYR A 24 -17.48 7.51 -4.81
C TYR A 24 -18.14 7.54 -3.42
N TRP A 25 -17.92 6.50 -2.61
CA TRP A 25 -18.50 6.30 -1.28
C TRP A 25 -17.69 6.88 -0.12
N VAL A 26 -16.49 7.43 -0.36
CA VAL A 26 -15.65 8.02 0.70
C VAL A 26 -16.22 9.34 1.19
N VAL A 27 -15.92 9.69 2.45
CA VAL A 27 -16.36 10.94 3.07
C VAL A 27 -15.73 12.13 2.33
N ARG A 28 -16.56 13.07 1.85
CA ARG A 28 -16.12 14.32 1.21
C ARG A 28 -16.22 15.49 2.18
N GLY A 29 -15.25 16.40 2.17
CA GLY A 29 -15.25 17.62 3.01
C GLY A 29 -13.89 17.92 3.65
N GLN A 30 -13.86 18.81 4.64
CA GLN A 30 -12.65 19.09 5.42
C GLN A 30 -12.35 17.94 6.38
N VAL A 31 -11.61 16.95 5.87
CA VAL A 31 -11.22 15.74 6.61
C VAL A 31 -9.70 15.67 6.86
N ALA A 32 -8.96 16.75 6.58
CA ALA A 32 -7.52 16.82 6.83
C ALA A 32 -7.19 16.66 8.33
N ASP A 33 -7.91 17.37 9.20
CA ASP A 33 -7.74 17.29 10.66
C ASP A 33 -8.03 15.89 11.23
N LEU A 34 -8.84 15.09 10.51
CA LEU A 34 -9.09 13.70 10.90
C LEU A 34 -7.86 12.82 10.67
N GLY A 35 -7.04 13.12 9.65
CA GLY A 35 -5.83 12.36 9.36
C GLY A 35 -4.78 12.44 10.47
N ASP A 36 -4.56 13.63 11.03
CA ASP A 36 -3.60 13.82 12.13
C ASP A 36 -4.13 13.23 13.45
N ARG A 37 -5.42 13.45 13.75
CA ARG A 37 -6.07 12.83 14.91
C ARG A 37 -6.04 11.30 14.85
N LEU A 38 -6.20 10.74 13.65
CA LEU A 38 -6.14 9.30 13.43
C LEU A 38 -4.74 8.76 13.71
N GLN A 39 -3.67 9.45 13.28
CA GLN A 39 -2.29 9.03 13.57
C GLN A 39 -2.05 8.95 15.08
N SER A 40 -2.38 10.03 15.81
CA SER A 40 -2.23 10.05 17.26
C SER A 40 -3.07 8.97 17.96
N ALA A 41 -4.31 8.76 17.50
CA ALA A 41 -5.19 7.73 18.07
C ALA A 41 -4.63 6.31 17.84
N THR A 42 -4.03 6.04 16.68
CA THR A 42 -3.43 4.73 16.37
C THR A 42 -2.23 4.44 17.25
N SER A 43 -1.28 5.38 17.36
CA SER A 43 -0.13 5.23 18.25
C SER A 43 -0.55 5.06 19.72
N LEU A 44 -1.54 5.84 20.18
CA LEU A 44 -2.06 5.71 21.54
C LEU A 44 -2.74 4.35 21.76
N ALA A 45 -3.56 3.88 20.82
CA ALA A 45 -4.22 2.58 20.91
C ALA A 45 -3.21 1.43 20.96
N TYR A 46 -2.10 1.55 20.22
CA TYR A 46 -0.98 0.63 20.29
C TYR A 46 -0.32 0.63 21.67
N GLN A 47 0.01 1.81 22.21
CA GLN A 47 0.61 1.97 23.54
C GLN A 47 -0.29 1.43 24.67
N ILE A 48 -1.60 1.68 24.63
CA ILE A 48 -2.56 1.11 25.59
C ILE A 48 -2.56 -0.42 25.51
N GLY A 49 -2.50 -0.95 24.28
CA GLY A 49 -2.40 -2.38 24.00
C GLY A 49 -1.24 -3.07 24.70
N VAL A 50 -0.07 -2.41 24.75
CA VAL A 50 1.14 -2.90 25.43
C VAL A 50 0.88 -3.26 26.89
N GLY A 51 -0.07 -2.61 27.56
CA GLY A 51 -0.46 -2.89 28.95
C GLY A 51 -1.38 -4.10 29.16
N THR A 52 -1.89 -4.72 28.09
CA THR A 52 -2.82 -5.86 28.17
C THR A 52 -2.25 -7.13 27.52
N ARG A 53 -1.67 -6.99 26.32
CA ARG A 53 -0.84 -7.97 25.61
C ARG A 53 0.12 -7.20 24.71
N VAL A 54 1.43 -7.36 24.93
CA VAL A 54 2.49 -6.66 24.17
C VAL A 54 2.23 -6.81 22.67
N GLY A 55 2.15 -5.69 21.94
CA GLY A 55 2.05 -5.64 20.49
C GLY A 55 0.63 -5.72 19.90
N GLN A 56 -0.45 -5.67 20.70
CA GLN A 56 -1.82 -5.77 20.17
C GLN A 56 -2.72 -4.61 20.60
N MET A 57 -3.36 -3.95 19.63
CA MET A 57 -4.40 -2.94 19.89
C MET A 57 -5.67 -3.58 20.45
N PRO A 58 -6.40 -2.92 21.38
CA PRO A 58 -7.71 -3.38 21.82
C PRO A 58 -8.66 -3.61 20.61
N PRO A 59 -9.33 -4.78 20.49
CA PRO A 59 -10.05 -5.16 19.27
C PRO A 59 -11.08 -4.14 18.79
N LYS A 60 -11.83 -3.54 19.72
CA LYS A 60 -12.83 -2.52 19.40
C LYS A 60 -12.18 -1.25 18.84
N MET A 61 -11.10 -0.76 19.47
CA MET A 61 -10.37 0.42 18.99
C MET A 61 -9.75 0.17 17.63
N ARG A 62 -9.11 -0.98 17.44
CA ARG A 62 -8.55 -1.38 16.15
C ARG A 62 -9.61 -1.35 15.05
N ARG A 63 -10.77 -1.96 15.30
CA ARG A 63 -11.87 -1.99 14.34
C ARG A 63 -12.31 -0.57 13.98
N ASP A 64 -12.55 0.29 14.97
CA ASP A 64 -13.01 1.65 14.73
C ASP A 64 -11.96 2.46 13.93
N LEU A 65 -10.66 2.30 14.24
CA LEU A 65 -9.55 2.90 13.49
C LEU A 65 -9.49 2.41 12.04
N LEU A 66 -9.67 1.11 11.80
CA LEU A 66 -9.72 0.53 10.45
C LEU A 66 -10.88 1.10 9.64
N PHE A 67 -12.07 1.19 10.25
CA PHE A 67 -13.23 1.77 9.58
C PHE A 67 -12.99 3.24 9.22
N ILE A 68 -12.51 4.05 10.15
CA ILE A 68 -12.22 5.46 9.87
C ILE A 68 -11.23 5.54 8.70
N LEU A 69 -10.09 4.83 8.78
CA LEU A 69 -9.07 4.86 7.74
C LEU A 69 -9.61 4.42 6.37
N ALA A 70 -10.38 3.32 6.34
CA ALA A 70 -10.90 2.73 5.11
C ALA A 70 -11.90 3.63 4.37
N TYR A 71 -12.48 4.63 5.01
CA TYR A 71 -13.47 5.53 4.38
C TYR A 71 -13.00 6.98 4.26
N LEU A 72 -11.75 7.28 4.63
CA LEU A 72 -11.09 8.54 4.28
C LEU A 72 -10.85 8.63 2.76
N PRO A 73 -10.79 9.83 2.19
CA PRO A 73 -10.30 10.06 0.82
C PRO A 73 -8.95 9.37 0.56
N GLY A 74 -8.76 8.87 -0.67
CA GLY A 74 -7.59 8.08 -1.04
C GLY A 74 -6.25 8.80 -0.86
N ASP A 75 -6.17 10.11 -1.12
CA ASP A 75 -4.99 10.93 -0.81
C ASP A 75 -4.66 10.93 0.69
N ILE A 76 -5.66 11.18 1.54
CA ILE A 76 -5.48 11.22 2.99
C ILE A 76 -5.12 9.83 3.52
N ARG A 77 -5.77 8.78 3.01
CA ARG A 77 -5.47 7.39 3.37
C ARG A 77 -4.04 7.01 3.01
N ILE A 78 -3.58 7.35 1.80
CA ILE A 78 -2.19 7.13 1.38
C ILE A 78 -1.22 7.94 2.25
N GLY A 79 -1.52 9.23 2.49
CA GLY A 79 -0.70 10.09 3.34
C GLY A 79 -0.58 9.55 4.77
N TYR A 80 -1.67 9.06 5.35
CA TYR A 80 -1.69 8.38 6.64
C TYR A 80 -0.78 7.14 6.64
N LEU A 81 -0.93 6.25 5.65
CA LEU A 81 -0.15 5.01 5.56
C LEU A 81 1.36 5.29 5.47
N ILE A 82 1.75 6.27 4.65
CA ILE A 82 3.15 6.71 4.52
C ILE A 82 3.64 7.30 5.85
N SER A 83 2.90 8.26 6.43
CA SER A 83 3.28 8.93 7.67
C SER A 83 3.44 7.94 8.83
N MET A 84 2.50 7.01 8.99
CA MET A 84 2.57 5.97 10.03
C MET A 84 3.73 5.01 9.79
N SER A 85 4.02 4.64 8.53
CA SER A 85 5.16 3.76 8.24
C SER A 85 6.51 4.36 8.62
N GLU A 86 6.61 5.68 8.65
CA GLU A 86 7.83 6.40 9.07
C GLU A 86 7.86 6.69 10.57
N LYS A 87 6.72 7.07 11.17
CA LYS A 87 6.65 7.52 12.57
C LYS A 87 6.50 6.38 13.56
N ASP A 88 5.66 5.40 13.25
CA ASP A 88 5.28 4.32 14.16
C ASP A 88 4.91 3.05 13.37
N PRO A 89 5.93 2.40 12.76
CA PRO A 89 5.71 1.23 11.90
C PRO A 89 5.09 0.05 12.66
N ASP A 90 5.39 -0.11 13.95
CA ASP A 90 4.85 -1.19 14.77
C ASP A 90 3.36 -0.99 15.03
N ALA A 91 2.92 0.25 15.32
CA ALA A 91 1.49 0.54 15.44
C ALA A 91 0.76 0.35 14.11
N LEU A 92 1.37 0.73 12.99
CA LEU A 92 0.81 0.46 11.67
C LEU A 92 0.67 -1.05 11.41
N GLU A 93 1.70 -1.84 11.76
CA GLU A 93 1.66 -3.29 11.62
C GLU A 93 0.57 -3.89 12.51
N ALA A 94 0.45 -3.47 13.77
CA ALA A 94 -0.60 -3.94 14.68
C ALA A 94 -2.02 -3.57 14.21
N LEU A 95 -2.18 -2.42 13.55
CA LEU A 95 -3.45 -2.03 12.94
C LEU A 95 -3.83 -3.00 11.79
N LEU A 96 -2.86 -3.35 10.94
CA LEU A 96 -3.11 -4.13 9.72
C LEU A 96 -3.11 -5.66 9.96
N LYS A 97 -2.23 -6.20 10.80
CA LYS A 97 -1.93 -7.65 10.92
C LYS A 97 -2.51 -8.34 12.17
N ALA A 98 -3.63 -7.89 12.72
CA ALA A 98 -4.25 -8.56 13.85
C ALA A 98 -5.07 -9.81 13.44
N PRO A 99 -5.50 -10.66 14.41
CA PRO A 99 -6.36 -11.80 14.13
C PRO A 99 -7.58 -11.41 13.30
N TYR A 100 -8.04 -12.34 12.45
CA TYR A 100 -9.20 -12.14 11.59
C TYR A 100 -10.42 -11.68 12.40
N ASP A 101 -10.99 -10.54 12.03
CA ASP A 101 -12.27 -10.03 12.54
C ASP A 101 -13.20 -9.85 11.33
N PRO A 102 -14.25 -10.67 11.18
CA PRO A 102 -15.16 -10.58 10.03
C PRO A 102 -15.86 -9.22 9.97
N LYS A 103 -16.00 -8.52 11.11
CA LYS A 103 -16.59 -7.18 11.14
C LYS A 103 -15.65 -6.12 10.57
N ALA A 104 -14.34 -6.34 10.59
CA ALA A 104 -13.34 -5.42 10.09
C ALA A 104 -12.85 -5.76 8.67
N GLU A 105 -13.24 -6.92 8.13
CA GLU A 105 -12.78 -7.43 6.83
C GLU A 105 -13.06 -6.48 5.66
N PRO A 106 -14.26 -5.87 5.50
CA PRO A 106 -14.50 -4.92 4.41
C PRO A 106 -13.59 -3.69 4.48
N ALA A 107 -13.35 -3.17 5.70
CA ALA A 107 -12.46 -2.03 5.91
C ALA A 107 -11.01 -2.39 5.57
N LEU A 108 -10.55 -3.56 6.01
CA LEU A 108 -9.21 -4.07 5.69
C LEU A 108 -9.04 -4.28 4.18
N HIS A 109 -10.03 -4.85 3.50
CA HIS A 109 -10.01 -5.01 2.04
C HIS A 109 -9.85 -3.68 1.32
N ASN A 110 -10.55 -2.63 1.76
CA ASN A 110 -10.44 -1.31 1.12
C ASN A 110 -9.06 -0.68 1.31
N ILE A 111 -8.48 -0.84 2.51
CA ILE A 111 -7.11 -0.39 2.80
C ILE A 111 -6.10 -1.17 1.94
N VAL A 112 -6.22 -2.49 1.83
CA VAL A 112 -5.35 -3.31 0.98
C VAL A 112 -5.49 -2.93 -0.50
N SER A 113 -6.71 -2.64 -0.96
CA SER A 113 -6.95 -2.16 -2.32
C SER A 113 -6.27 -0.81 -2.58
N THR A 114 -6.18 0.06 -1.57
CA THR A 114 -5.41 1.33 -1.64
C THR A 114 -3.92 1.07 -1.81
N ILE A 115 -3.36 0.16 -1.02
CA ILE A 115 -1.95 -0.24 -1.13
C ILE A 115 -1.68 -0.86 -2.51
N GLY A 116 -2.59 -1.71 -3.00
CA GLY A 116 -2.53 -2.30 -4.33
C GLY A 116 -2.58 -1.25 -5.46
N GLY A 117 -3.44 -0.23 -5.32
CA GLY A 117 -3.49 0.91 -6.23
C GLY A 117 -2.18 1.68 -6.26
N LEU A 118 -1.62 1.99 -5.09
CA LEU A 118 -0.32 2.66 -4.98
C LEU A 118 0.81 1.81 -5.61
N ALA A 119 0.85 0.51 -5.30
CA ALA A 119 1.83 -0.40 -5.87
C ALA A 119 1.69 -0.51 -7.40
N ARG A 120 0.46 -0.52 -7.93
CA ARG A 120 0.20 -0.52 -9.38
C ARG A 120 0.78 0.74 -10.04
N HIS A 121 0.57 1.90 -9.45
CA HIS A 121 1.03 3.17 -10.03
C HIS A 121 2.50 3.49 -9.74
N GLY A 122 3.13 2.85 -8.73
CA GLY A 122 4.53 3.08 -8.38
C GLY A 122 5.49 1.97 -8.79
N ILE A 123 5.12 0.70 -8.60
CA ILE A 123 5.98 -0.44 -8.90
C ILE A 123 5.85 -0.84 -10.37
N LEU A 124 4.64 -0.86 -10.94
CA LEU A 124 4.52 -1.25 -12.36
C LEU A 124 5.09 -0.21 -13.31
N SER A 125 5.11 1.08 -12.97
CA SER A 125 5.80 2.08 -13.78
C SER A 125 7.31 1.81 -13.88
N ASP A 126 7.89 1.22 -12.83
CA ASP A 126 9.33 0.92 -12.74
C ASP A 126 9.67 -0.50 -13.22
N ILE A 127 8.70 -1.43 -13.17
CA ILE A 127 8.83 -2.81 -13.66
C ILE A 127 8.52 -2.93 -15.16
N PHE A 128 7.47 -2.29 -15.66
CA PHE A 128 7.11 -2.30 -17.08
C PHE A 128 7.84 -1.17 -17.84
N THR A 129 9.17 -1.28 -17.86
CA THR A 129 10.02 -0.37 -18.65
C THR A 129 10.45 -1.03 -19.95
N LYS A 130 10.65 -0.20 -20.98
CA LYS A 130 11.15 -0.66 -22.28
C LYS A 130 12.49 -1.38 -22.11
N GLU A 131 13.40 -0.86 -21.27
CA GLU A 131 14.69 -1.52 -21.02
C GLU A 131 14.55 -2.91 -20.39
N ARG A 132 13.56 -3.12 -19.52
CA ARG A 132 13.30 -4.44 -18.93
C ARG A 132 12.74 -5.40 -19.99
N MET A 133 11.82 -4.95 -20.84
CA MET A 133 11.30 -5.74 -21.95
C MET A 133 12.40 -6.09 -22.97
N ASP A 134 13.23 -5.13 -23.36
CA ASP A 134 14.36 -5.32 -24.27
C ASP A 134 15.39 -6.32 -23.70
N ARG A 135 15.55 -6.40 -22.37
CA ARG A 135 16.37 -7.43 -21.72
C ARG A 135 15.73 -8.81 -21.83
N VAL A 136 14.43 -8.93 -21.56
CA VAL A 136 13.70 -10.19 -21.68
C VAL A 136 13.74 -10.69 -23.12
N GLU A 137 13.50 -9.82 -24.10
CA GLU A 137 13.56 -10.17 -25.53
C GLU A 137 14.94 -10.67 -25.96
N ARG A 138 16.02 -10.05 -25.45
CA ARG A 138 17.38 -10.52 -25.70
C ARG A 138 17.62 -11.92 -25.14
N VAL A 139 17.25 -12.16 -23.88
CA VAL A 139 17.39 -13.48 -23.26
C VAL A 139 16.63 -14.55 -24.06
N VAL A 140 15.40 -14.25 -24.50
CA VAL A 140 14.60 -15.17 -25.31
C VAL A 140 15.25 -15.43 -26.68
N ARG A 141 15.75 -14.40 -27.37
CA ARG A 141 16.44 -14.55 -28.66
C ARG A 141 17.72 -15.38 -28.53
N ASP A 142 18.50 -15.13 -27.50
CA ASP A 142 19.77 -15.83 -27.30
C ASP A 142 19.54 -17.30 -26.89
N ALA A 143 18.53 -17.58 -26.06
CA ALA A 143 18.10 -18.94 -25.78
C ALA A 143 17.62 -19.70 -27.04
N GLY A 144 16.85 -19.02 -27.91
CA GLY A 144 16.41 -19.58 -29.19
C GLY A 144 17.56 -19.87 -30.16
N ARG A 145 18.61 -19.02 -30.16
CA ARG A 145 19.82 -19.24 -30.95
C ARG A 145 20.64 -20.43 -30.46
N ILE A 146 20.80 -20.57 -29.15
CA ILE A 146 21.50 -21.69 -28.53
C ILE A 146 20.78 -23.00 -28.84
N SER A 147 19.45 -23.04 -28.68
CA SER A 147 18.63 -24.21 -29.03
C SER A 147 18.80 -24.61 -30.50
N ALA A 148 18.75 -23.65 -31.44
CA ALA A 148 18.92 -23.91 -32.85
C ALA A 148 20.34 -24.37 -33.26
N GLN A 149 21.38 -23.97 -32.51
CA GLN A 149 22.75 -24.45 -32.72
C GLN A 149 22.94 -25.89 -32.23
N ILE A 150 22.35 -26.25 -31.09
CA ILE A 150 22.36 -27.63 -30.57
C ILE A 150 21.70 -28.57 -31.59
N THR A 151 20.53 -28.22 -32.12
CA THR A 151 19.82 -29.05 -33.11
C THR A 151 20.55 -29.20 -34.45
N ARG A 152 21.48 -28.28 -34.78
CA ARG A 152 22.30 -28.37 -36.00
C ARG A 152 23.63 -29.10 -35.81
N GLY A 153 24.16 -29.16 -34.59
CA GLY A 153 25.41 -29.87 -34.27
C GLY A 153 25.23 -31.39 -34.06
N GLU A 154 23.98 -31.87 -33.95
CA GLU A 154 23.64 -33.29 -33.82
C GLU A 154 23.31 -33.98 -35.17
N LYS A 155 23.56 -33.32 -36.30
CA LYS A 155 23.46 -33.91 -37.66
C LYS A 155 24.84 -34.06 -38.29
#